data_AF-A0A8T7HMC0-F1
#
_entry.id   AF-A0A8T7HMC0-F1
#
_cell.length_a   1.000
_cell.length_b   1.000
_cell.length_c   1.000
_cell.angle_alpha   90.00
_cell.angle_beta   90.00
_cell.angle_gamma   90.00
#
_symmetry.space_group_name_H-M   'P 1'
#
loop_
_entity.id
_entity.type
_entity.pdbx_description
1 polymer ?
#
loop_
_entity_poly.entity_id
_entity_poly.type
_entity_poly.pdbx_seq_one_letter_code
_entity_poly.pdbx_strand_id
1 'polypeptide(L)'
;MIIYNPDHGTIIKEHIEEAEEILNQIPAKYCFITGSFLYNNKYKDIDVFVISRTKKKLTHTNKKVKITVIDFNDLYSLFYHSISKSCISKNILPQKPLKVTISDYWFVINEAVPTIMNEKQKFRKEIRMLMLYMEYFQNNNILDTFYLKQKINSFKDYKEVLTYIKENVPQTIQNKRKKSYLKRFFYDQKGGYKDLLYYDSIKLLYDLAHKIIQGSIHG
;
A
#
# COMPACT_ATOMS: atom_id res chain seq x y z
N MET A 1 -14.78 22.66 2.56
CA MET A 1 -13.73 21.66 2.28
C MET A 1 -13.03 21.28 3.58
N ILE A 2 -12.49 20.06 3.70
CA ILE A 2 -11.70 19.62 4.87
C ILE A 2 -10.32 19.17 4.39
N ILE A 3 -9.26 19.65 5.04
CA ILE A 3 -7.88 19.28 4.75
C ILE A 3 -7.36 18.39 5.88
N TYR A 4 -6.95 17.19 5.54
CA TYR A 4 -6.24 16.28 6.44
C TYR A 4 -4.76 16.34 6.06
N ASN A 5 -3.90 16.74 7.00
CA ASN A 5 -2.45 16.82 6.80
C ASN A 5 -1.73 16.80 8.16
N PRO A 6 -1.71 15.65 8.85
CA PRO A 6 -1.20 15.54 10.22
C PRO A 6 0.28 15.90 10.35
N ASP A 7 1.05 15.71 9.28
CA ASP A 7 2.51 15.80 9.32
C ASP A 7 3.05 17.06 8.59
N HIS A 8 2.17 18.01 8.28
CA HIS A 8 2.51 19.30 7.64
C HIS A 8 3.29 19.21 6.33
N GLY A 9 3.17 18.11 5.56
CA GLY A 9 3.71 18.05 4.21
C GLY A 9 3.15 19.22 3.39
N THR A 10 4.00 19.99 2.72
CA THR A 10 3.58 21.24 2.08
C THR A 10 2.63 20.94 0.93
N ILE A 11 1.31 21.00 1.20
CA ILE A 11 0.29 20.99 0.16
C ILE A 11 0.43 22.29 -0.62
N ILE A 12 0.53 22.18 -1.94
CA ILE A 12 0.62 23.33 -2.84
C ILE A 12 -0.72 24.08 -2.77
N LYS A 13 -0.67 25.38 -2.46
CA LYS A 13 -1.90 26.17 -2.18
C LYS A 13 -2.83 26.22 -3.37
N GLU A 14 -2.27 26.39 -4.56
CA GLU A 14 -2.99 26.43 -5.83
C GLU A 14 -3.75 25.12 -6.10
N HIS A 15 -3.23 24.00 -5.62
CA HIS A 15 -3.87 22.69 -5.76
C HIS A 15 -5.04 22.50 -4.78
N ILE A 16 -5.17 23.32 -3.74
CA ILE A 16 -6.32 23.27 -2.82
C ILE A 16 -7.58 23.78 -3.53
N GLU A 17 -7.47 24.89 -4.24
CA GLU A 17 -8.56 25.48 -5.03
C GLU A 17 -8.96 24.52 -6.16
N GLU A 18 -7.98 24.00 -6.92
CA GLU A 18 -8.24 23.01 -7.97
C GLU A 18 -8.89 21.73 -7.39
N ALA A 19 -8.45 21.25 -6.23
CA ALA A 19 -9.07 20.11 -5.56
C ALA A 19 -10.53 20.38 -5.18
N GLU A 20 -10.83 21.58 -4.69
CA GLU A 20 -12.19 21.96 -4.31
C GLU A 20 -13.13 21.96 -5.51
N GLU A 21 -12.71 22.54 -6.63
CA GLU A 21 -13.49 22.54 -7.88
C GLU A 21 -13.78 21.13 -8.37
N ILE A 22 -12.77 20.25 -8.40
CA ILE A 22 -12.92 18.86 -8.84
C ILE A 22 -13.88 18.10 -7.90
N LEU A 23 -13.72 18.25 -6.58
CA LEU A 23 -14.55 17.55 -5.60
C LEU A 23 -16.02 18.01 -5.63
N ASN A 24 -16.27 19.28 -5.95
CA ASN A 24 -17.62 19.81 -6.08
C ASN A 24 -18.37 19.23 -7.28
N GLN A 25 -17.66 18.93 -8.38
CA GLN A 25 -18.23 18.31 -9.59
C GLN A 25 -18.61 16.83 -9.40
N ILE A 26 -18.08 16.16 -8.37
CA ILE A 26 -18.35 14.74 -8.13
C ILE A 26 -19.67 14.58 -7.36
N PRO A 27 -20.66 13.84 -7.92
CA PRO A 27 -21.97 13.63 -7.30
C PRO A 27 -21.93 12.53 -6.22
N ALA A 28 -20.97 12.65 -5.29
CA ALA A 28 -20.83 11.74 -4.16
C ALA A 28 -20.68 12.54 -2.86
N LYS A 29 -21.27 12.03 -1.78
CA LYS A 29 -21.17 12.64 -0.45
C LYS A 29 -19.74 12.58 0.09
N TYR A 30 -19.11 11.41 -0.03
CA TYR A 30 -17.78 11.15 0.52
C TYR A 30 -16.80 10.94 -0.64
N CYS A 31 -16.05 11.98 -0.96
CA CYS A 31 -14.95 11.92 -1.91
C CYS A 31 -13.78 12.77 -1.44
N PHE A 32 -12.58 12.40 -1.87
CA PHE A 32 -11.34 13.07 -1.50
C PHE A 32 -10.27 12.87 -2.55
N ILE A 33 -9.30 13.79 -2.58
CA ILE A 33 -8.12 13.76 -3.44
C ILE A 33 -6.90 13.54 -2.55
N THR A 34 -5.98 12.69 -3.01
CA THR A 34 -4.70 12.42 -2.34
C THR A 34 -3.61 12.10 -3.38
N GLY A 35 -2.42 11.76 -2.91
CA GLY A 35 -1.30 11.34 -3.74
C GLY A 35 -0.46 12.51 -4.24
N SER A 36 0.28 12.27 -5.33
CA SER A 36 1.32 13.20 -5.75
C SER A 36 0.82 14.55 -6.22
N PHE A 37 -0.44 14.63 -6.68
CA PHE A 37 -1.07 15.89 -7.06
C PHE A 37 -0.92 16.93 -5.95
N LEU A 38 -1.18 16.58 -4.70
CA LEU A 38 -1.15 17.55 -3.59
C LEU A 38 0.24 18.16 -3.31
N TYR A 39 1.32 17.46 -3.67
CA TYR A 39 2.68 17.80 -3.21
C TYR A 39 3.68 18.03 -4.34
N ASN A 40 3.26 17.94 -5.61
CA ASN A 40 4.17 18.06 -6.74
C ASN A 40 3.49 18.75 -7.93
N ASN A 41 4.10 19.83 -8.43
CA ASN A 41 3.66 20.52 -9.66
C ASN A 41 3.71 19.63 -10.91
N LYS A 42 4.61 18.64 -10.93
CA LYS A 42 4.73 17.67 -12.03
C LYS A 42 3.97 16.38 -11.70
N TYR A 43 2.66 16.37 -11.93
CA TYR A 43 1.81 15.19 -11.77
C TYR A 43 1.25 14.72 -13.12
N LYS A 44 1.00 13.41 -13.23
CA LYS A 44 0.43 12.78 -14.43
C LYS A 44 -1.09 12.72 -14.37
N ASP A 45 -1.60 12.43 -13.19
CA ASP A 45 -2.99 12.17 -12.87
C ASP A 45 -3.37 12.76 -11.50
N ILE A 46 -4.67 12.92 -11.29
CA ILE A 46 -5.31 13.36 -10.05
C ILE A 46 -6.13 12.18 -9.54
N ASP A 47 -5.66 11.54 -8.48
CA ASP A 47 -6.33 10.39 -7.88
C ASP A 47 -7.48 10.88 -6.98
N VAL A 48 -8.70 10.66 -7.45
CA VAL A 48 -9.93 10.92 -6.70
C VAL A 48 -10.45 9.61 -6.16
N PHE A 49 -10.72 9.58 -4.86
CA PHE A 49 -11.36 8.44 -4.20
C PHE A 49 -12.79 8.78 -3.82
N VAL A 50 -13.72 7.89 -4.18
CA VAL A 50 -15.14 8.01 -3.84
C VAL A 50 -15.52 6.83 -2.96
N ILE A 51 -16.06 7.12 -1.78
CA ILE A 51 -16.54 6.09 -0.85
C ILE A 51 -18.01 5.85 -1.15
N SER A 52 -18.33 4.62 -1.56
CA SER A 52 -19.71 4.25 -1.89
C SER A 52 -19.99 2.79 -1.58
N ARG A 53 -21.27 2.47 -1.33
CA ARG A 53 -21.75 1.08 -1.32
C ARG A 53 -22.06 0.56 -2.73
N THR A 54 -22.25 1.46 -3.68
CA THR A 54 -22.56 1.10 -5.07
C THR A 54 -21.27 1.10 -5.89
N LYS A 55 -21.08 0.06 -6.71
CA LYS A 55 -19.97 -0.01 -7.67
C LYS A 55 -20.25 0.74 -8.99
N LYS A 56 -21.14 1.75 -8.95
CA LYS A 56 -21.48 2.53 -10.13
C LYS A 56 -20.23 3.27 -10.59
N LYS A 57 -19.85 3.08 -11.86
CA LYS A 57 -18.73 3.80 -12.45
C LYS A 57 -19.06 5.30 -12.48
N LEU A 58 -18.15 6.10 -11.96
CA LEU A 58 -18.19 7.55 -12.06
C LEU A 58 -17.10 7.99 -13.03
N THR A 59 -17.42 8.99 -13.84
CA THR A 59 -16.50 9.60 -14.79
C THR A 59 -16.41 11.09 -14.51
N HIS A 60 -15.31 11.70 -14.93
CA HIS A 60 -15.08 13.13 -14.85
C HIS A 60 -14.72 13.65 -16.25
N THR A 61 -15.02 14.91 -16.53
CA THR A 61 -14.73 15.55 -17.83
C THR A 61 -13.22 15.74 -18.04
N ASN A 62 -12.50 16.11 -16.99
CA ASN A 62 -11.04 16.21 -16.98
C ASN A 62 -10.37 14.82 -17.10
N LYS A 63 -9.62 14.58 -18.18
CA LYS A 63 -8.92 13.31 -18.47
C LYS A 63 -7.80 12.96 -17.48
N LYS A 64 -7.27 13.94 -16.74
CA LYS A 64 -6.26 13.69 -15.68
C LYS A 64 -6.91 13.10 -14.42
N VAL A 65 -8.21 13.30 -14.21
CA VAL A 65 -8.92 12.84 -13.02
C VAL A 65 -9.22 11.35 -13.14
N LYS A 66 -8.67 10.55 -12.22
CA LYS A 66 -8.93 9.12 -12.10
C LYS A 66 -9.76 8.86 -10.86
N ILE A 67 -11.00 8.43 -11.09
CA ILE A 67 -11.92 8.11 -9.99
C ILE A 67 -11.80 6.63 -9.62
N THR A 68 -11.39 6.38 -8.38
CA THR A 68 -11.39 5.05 -7.76
C THR A 68 -12.53 4.99 -6.75
N VAL A 69 -13.42 4.00 -6.89
CA VAL A 69 -14.49 3.76 -5.91
C VAL A 69 -13.98 2.80 -4.85
N ILE A 70 -14.00 3.23 -3.60
CA ILE A 70 -13.72 2.40 -2.42
C ILE A 70 -15.07 1.94 -1.86
N ASP A 71 -15.23 0.62 -1.72
CA ASP A 71 -16.41 0.07 -1.08
C ASP A 71 -16.46 0.54 0.38
N PHE A 72 -17.62 1.00 0.83
CA PHE A 72 -17.80 1.38 2.24
C PHE A 72 -17.43 0.24 3.21
N ASN A 73 -17.52 -1.01 2.76
CA ASN A 73 -17.08 -2.15 3.55
C ASN A 73 -15.57 -2.19 3.73
N ASP A 74 -14.78 -1.74 2.76
CA ASP A 74 -13.31 -1.85 2.71
C ASP A 74 -12.55 -0.75 3.49
N LEU A 75 -13.28 0.12 4.21
CA LEU A 75 -12.68 1.21 4.98
C LEU A 75 -11.83 0.74 6.18
N TYR A 76 -11.82 -0.56 6.49
CA TYR A 76 -10.91 -1.13 7.49
C TYR A 76 -9.50 -1.39 6.94
N SER A 77 -9.28 -1.20 5.64
CA SER A 77 -8.03 -1.57 4.96
C SER A 77 -6.89 -0.58 5.26
N LEU A 78 -5.67 -1.10 5.37
CA LEU A 78 -4.47 -0.27 5.56
C LEU A 78 -4.31 0.78 4.46
N PHE A 79 -4.68 0.43 3.23
CA PHE A 79 -4.69 1.35 2.11
C PHE A 79 -5.57 2.57 2.37
N TYR A 80 -6.84 2.36 2.77
CA TYR A 80 -7.75 3.46 3.07
C TYR A 80 -7.19 4.38 4.15
N HIS A 81 -6.73 3.79 5.27
CA HIS A 81 -6.16 4.55 6.38
C HIS A 81 -4.89 5.33 5.97
N SER A 82 -4.12 4.86 5.00
CA SER A 82 -2.97 5.58 4.46
C SER A 82 -3.40 6.78 3.61
N ILE A 83 -4.30 6.56 2.66
CA ILE A 83 -4.70 7.61 1.71
C ILE A 83 -5.60 8.68 2.33
N SER A 84 -6.28 8.37 3.44
CA SER A 84 -7.13 9.33 4.17
C SER A 84 -6.36 10.20 5.15
N LYS A 85 -5.10 9.87 5.46
CA LYS A 85 -4.27 10.66 6.39
C LYS A 85 -3.92 12.02 5.83
N SER A 86 -3.49 12.06 4.57
CA SER A 86 -3.05 13.31 3.93
C SER A 86 -3.80 13.51 2.61
N CYS A 87 -4.91 14.23 2.70
CA CYS A 87 -5.89 14.38 1.62
C CYS A 87 -6.73 15.67 1.77
N ILE A 88 -7.36 16.08 0.67
CA ILE A 88 -8.39 17.12 0.65
C ILE A 88 -9.73 16.43 0.40
N SER A 89 -10.71 16.64 1.29
CA SER A 89 -12.00 15.97 1.21
C SER A 89 -13.18 16.93 1.23
N LYS A 90 -14.19 16.57 0.44
CA LYS A 90 -15.47 17.28 0.37
C LYS A 90 -16.20 17.32 1.72
N ASN A 91 -16.09 16.25 2.51
CA ASN A 91 -16.82 16.07 3.77
C ASN A 91 -15.97 15.32 4.80
N ILE A 92 -16.45 15.23 6.04
CA ILE A 92 -15.79 14.40 7.06
C ILE A 92 -15.78 12.96 6.57
N LEU A 93 -14.59 12.35 6.52
CA LEU A 93 -14.40 11.00 6.01
C LEU A 93 -14.92 9.96 7.01
N PRO A 94 -15.67 8.94 6.56
CA PRO A 94 -16.17 7.88 7.43
C PRO A 94 -15.02 7.06 8.00
N GLN A 95 -15.01 6.87 9.32
CA GLN A 95 -13.98 6.10 10.01
C GLN A 95 -14.46 4.68 10.28
N LYS A 96 -13.59 3.69 10.06
CA LYS A 96 -13.74 2.33 10.57
C LYS A 96 -12.46 1.94 11.31
N PRO A 97 -12.54 1.04 12.31
CA PRO A 97 -11.34 0.53 12.93
C PRO A 97 -10.54 -0.28 11.91
N LEU A 98 -9.22 -0.07 11.91
CA LEU A 98 -8.29 -0.81 11.08
C LEU A 98 -8.41 -2.31 11.39
N LYS A 99 -8.57 -3.13 10.35
CA LYS A 99 -8.55 -4.59 10.45
C LYS A 99 -7.50 -5.11 9.49
N VAL A 100 -6.31 -5.33 10.03
CA VAL A 100 -5.16 -5.85 9.28
C VAL A 100 -4.57 -7.03 10.05
N THR A 101 -4.42 -8.15 9.36
CA THR A 101 -3.91 -9.40 9.91
C THR A 101 -2.55 -9.74 9.32
N ILE A 102 -1.82 -10.63 10.00
CA ILE A 102 -0.55 -11.16 9.48
C ILE A 102 -0.77 -11.91 8.16
N SER A 103 -1.94 -12.52 7.96
CA SER A 103 -2.28 -13.18 6.69
C SER A 103 -2.34 -12.20 5.53
N ASP A 104 -2.87 -10.99 5.77
CA ASP A 104 -2.90 -9.93 4.75
C ASP A 104 -1.48 -9.49 4.36
N TYR A 105 -0.56 -9.38 5.33
CA TYR A 105 0.85 -9.11 5.06
C TYR A 105 1.49 -10.20 4.18
N TRP A 106 1.25 -11.47 4.52
CA TRP A 106 1.81 -12.58 3.76
C TRP A 106 1.29 -12.63 2.34
N PHE A 107 0.01 -12.32 2.14
CA PHE A 107 -0.55 -12.19 0.80
C PHE A 107 0.21 -11.11 0.00
N VAL A 108 0.38 -9.92 0.59
CA VAL A 108 1.11 -8.82 -0.05
C VAL A 108 2.57 -9.19 -0.35
N ILE A 109 3.27 -9.89 0.56
CA ILE A 109 4.66 -10.30 0.33
C ILE A 109 4.77 -11.32 -0.82
N ASN A 110 3.84 -12.27 -0.87
CA ASN A 110 3.83 -13.35 -1.86
C ASN A 110 3.49 -12.84 -3.26
N GLU A 111 2.74 -11.75 -3.37
CA GLU A 111 2.53 -11.07 -4.65
C GLU A 111 3.72 -10.16 -5.00
N ALA A 112 4.20 -9.37 -4.05
CA ALA A 112 5.20 -8.35 -4.32
C ALA A 112 6.56 -8.95 -4.68
N VAL A 113 7.05 -9.95 -3.94
CA VAL A 113 8.41 -10.49 -4.15
C VAL A 113 8.61 -11.07 -5.55
N PRO A 114 7.75 -11.98 -6.07
CA PRO A 114 7.88 -12.46 -7.44
C PRO A 114 7.74 -11.35 -8.47
N THR A 115 6.80 -10.43 -8.27
CA THR A 115 6.57 -9.31 -9.20
C THR A 115 7.79 -8.39 -9.28
N ILE A 116 8.43 -8.08 -8.16
CA ILE A 116 9.67 -7.28 -8.12
C ILE A 116 10.81 -7.97 -8.87
N MET A 117 10.91 -9.29 -8.73
CA MET A 117 11.98 -10.08 -9.35
C MET A 117 11.78 -10.26 -10.86
N ASN A 118 10.52 -10.32 -11.31
CA ASN A 118 10.15 -10.41 -12.72
C ASN A 118 10.15 -9.03 -13.41
N GLU A 119 9.65 -7.98 -12.74
CA GLU A 119 9.52 -6.62 -13.25
C GLU A 119 10.52 -5.64 -12.62
N LYS A 120 11.80 -6.00 -12.67
CA LYS A 120 12.91 -5.26 -12.01
C LYS A 120 12.92 -3.75 -12.27
N GLN A 121 12.47 -3.31 -13.44
CA GLN A 121 12.44 -1.90 -13.85
C GLN A 121 11.20 -1.13 -13.34
N LYS A 122 10.15 -1.84 -12.91
CA LYS A 122 8.88 -1.25 -12.46
C LYS A 122 8.60 -1.47 -10.97
N PHE A 123 9.59 -1.98 -10.22
CA PHE A 123 9.45 -2.38 -8.83
C PHE A 123 8.79 -1.33 -7.92
N ARG A 124 9.03 -0.03 -8.16
CA ARG A 124 8.47 1.07 -7.34
C ARG A 124 6.94 1.07 -7.29
N LYS A 125 6.28 0.65 -8.36
CA LYS A 125 4.82 0.56 -8.41
C LYS A 125 4.31 -0.60 -7.52
N GLU A 126 5.03 -1.71 -7.56
CA GLU A 126 4.64 -2.99 -6.98
C GLU A 126 4.95 -3.06 -5.48
N ILE A 127 5.87 -2.23 -4.98
CA ILE A 127 6.27 -2.25 -3.56
C ILE A 127 5.38 -1.37 -2.66
N ARG A 128 4.42 -0.63 -3.21
CA ARG A 128 3.67 0.37 -2.43
C ARG A 128 2.92 -0.26 -1.25
N MET A 129 2.14 -1.30 -1.51
CA MET A 129 1.40 -2.01 -0.47
C MET A 129 2.35 -2.75 0.47
N LEU A 130 3.43 -3.33 -0.08
CA LEU A 130 4.44 -4.01 0.72
C LEU A 130 5.09 -3.07 1.75
N MET A 131 5.55 -1.89 1.33
CA MET A 131 6.17 -0.90 2.21
C MET A 131 5.20 -0.40 3.27
N LEU A 132 3.94 -0.17 2.88
CA LEU A 132 2.91 0.28 3.81
C LEU A 132 2.65 -0.76 4.91
N TYR A 133 2.54 -2.04 4.53
CA TYR A 133 2.36 -3.12 5.48
C TYR A 133 3.59 -3.36 6.35
N MET A 134 4.80 -3.32 5.77
CA MET A 134 6.04 -3.44 6.53
C MET A 134 6.13 -2.37 7.61
N GLU A 135 5.90 -1.10 7.27
CA GLU A 135 5.93 -0.01 8.25
C GLU A 135 4.93 -0.25 9.38
N TYR A 136 3.70 -0.65 9.03
CA TYR A 136 2.66 -0.90 10.01
C TYR A 136 3.05 -2.02 10.97
N PHE A 137 3.54 -3.15 10.47
CA PHE A 137 3.87 -4.29 11.34
C PHE A 137 5.18 -4.12 12.12
N GLN A 138 6.12 -3.30 11.64
CA GLN A 138 7.36 -3.01 12.33
C GLN A 138 7.21 -1.91 13.39
N ASN A 139 6.59 -0.79 13.00
CA ASN A 139 6.62 0.46 13.76
C ASN A 139 5.24 0.85 14.30
N ASN A 140 4.20 0.04 14.05
CA ASN A 140 2.80 0.37 14.33
C ASN A 140 2.38 1.71 13.70
N ASN A 141 3.00 2.07 12.57
CA ASN A 141 2.79 3.34 11.88
C ASN A 141 2.19 3.13 10.50
N ILE A 142 1.17 3.91 10.17
CA ILE A 142 0.54 3.92 8.85
C ILE A 142 1.07 5.13 8.11
N LEU A 143 1.97 4.94 7.13
CA LEU A 143 2.47 6.07 6.34
C LEU A 143 1.33 6.70 5.54
N ASP A 144 1.34 8.02 5.45
CA ASP A 144 0.52 8.73 4.48
C ASP A 144 1.06 8.56 3.05
N THR A 145 0.39 9.16 2.07
CA THR A 145 0.80 9.03 0.67
C THR A 145 2.12 9.74 0.34
N PHE A 146 2.50 10.75 1.11
CA PHE A 146 3.70 11.55 0.91
C PHE A 146 4.94 10.80 1.40
N TYR A 147 4.97 10.39 2.68
CA TYR A 147 6.07 9.63 3.24
C TYR A 147 6.22 8.26 2.61
N LEU A 148 5.10 7.60 2.25
CA LEU A 148 5.18 6.34 1.52
C LEU A 148 5.89 6.51 0.18
N LYS A 149 5.63 7.62 -0.54
CA LYS A 149 6.34 7.92 -1.78
C LYS A 149 7.82 8.22 -1.54
N GLN A 150 8.17 8.96 -0.49
CA GLN A 150 9.57 9.21 -0.14
C GLN A 150 10.32 7.91 0.15
N LYS A 151 9.73 7.03 0.97
CA LYS A 151 10.30 5.71 1.30
C LYS A 151 10.47 4.80 0.08
N ILE A 152 9.50 4.80 -0.84
CA ILE A 152 9.63 4.05 -2.10
C ILE A 152 10.76 4.62 -2.97
N ASN A 153 10.89 5.95 -3.01
CA ASN A 153 11.90 6.63 -3.82
C ASN A 153 13.31 6.56 -3.24
N SER A 154 13.48 6.28 -1.94
CA SER A 154 14.80 6.10 -1.33
C SER A 154 15.49 4.83 -1.81
N PHE A 155 14.74 3.84 -2.33
CA PHE A 155 15.32 2.66 -2.94
C PHE A 155 15.84 2.95 -4.36
N LYS A 156 17.14 2.68 -4.56
CA LYS A 156 17.81 2.85 -5.85
C LYS A 156 17.37 1.79 -6.84
N ASP A 157 17.29 0.56 -6.38
CA ASP A 157 16.94 -0.60 -7.20
C ASP A 157 16.11 -1.63 -6.43
N TYR A 158 15.68 -2.66 -7.16
CA TYR A 158 14.90 -3.76 -6.59
C TYR A 158 15.70 -4.60 -5.58
N LYS A 159 17.04 -4.67 -5.68
CA LYS A 159 17.86 -5.47 -4.77
C LYS A 159 17.87 -4.85 -3.38
N GLU A 160 17.97 -3.52 -3.29
CA GLU A 160 17.85 -2.81 -2.02
C GLU A 160 16.51 -3.07 -1.34
N VAL A 161 15.42 -3.15 -2.12
CA VAL A 161 14.10 -3.53 -1.58
C VAL A 161 14.13 -4.96 -1.03
N LEU A 162 14.67 -5.92 -1.77
CA LEU A 162 14.75 -7.31 -1.31
C LEU A 162 15.61 -7.44 -0.05
N THR A 163 16.73 -6.72 0.03
CA THR A 163 17.57 -6.66 1.24
C THR A 163 16.80 -6.06 2.41
N TYR A 164 16.11 -4.94 2.18
CA TYR A 164 15.27 -4.31 3.19
C TYR A 164 14.23 -5.29 3.74
N ILE A 165 13.48 -5.99 2.88
CA ILE A 165 12.52 -7.03 3.29
C ILE A 165 13.18 -8.09 4.17
N LYS A 166 14.37 -8.58 3.81
CA LYS A 166 15.08 -9.62 4.56
C LYS A 166 15.50 -9.18 5.95
N GLU A 167 15.91 -7.93 6.10
CA GLU A 167 16.41 -7.37 7.35
C GLU A 167 15.26 -6.89 8.26
N ASN A 168 14.14 -6.51 7.66
CA ASN A 168 13.04 -5.80 8.31
C ASN A 168 11.77 -6.65 8.42
N VAL A 169 11.90 -7.97 8.47
CA VAL A 169 10.76 -8.85 8.73
C VAL A 169 10.18 -8.54 10.11
N PRO A 170 8.90 -8.12 10.22
CA PRO A 170 8.32 -7.73 11.49
C PRO A 170 8.42 -8.80 12.58
N GLN A 171 8.87 -8.42 13.79
CA GLN A 171 8.98 -9.33 14.93
C GLN A 171 7.63 -9.94 15.35
N THR A 172 6.53 -9.22 15.14
CA THR A 172 5.16 -9.73 15.38
C THR A 172 4.84 -10.98 14.56
N ILE A 173 5.46 -11.12 13.39
CA ILE A 173 5.39 -12.31 12.52
C ILE A 173 6.33 -13.40 13.02
N GLN A 174 7.47 -13.02 13.59
CA GLN A 174 8.37 -13.95 14.28
C GLN A 174 7.72 -14.60 15.51
N ASN A 175 6.75 -13.93 16.15
CA ASN A 175 6.16 -14.37 17.42
C ASN A 175 4.83 -15.13 17.29
N LYS A 176 4.02 -14.90 16.24
CA LYS A 176 2.77 -15.66 16.01
C LYS A 176 3.01 -16.92 15.16
N ARG A 177 3.74 -17.85 15.79
CA ARG A 177 4.34 -19.08 15.25
C ARG A 177 3.31 -20.24 15.14
N LYS A 178 2.68 -20.46 13.99
CA LYS A 178 2.10 -21.77 13.66
C LYS A 178 2.82 -22.35 12.43
N LYS A 179 3.63 -23.40 12.63
CA LYS A 179 4.36 -24.11 11.55
C LYS A 179 3.45 -24.53 10.39
N SER A 180 2.19 -24.85 10.67
CA SER A 180 1.18 -25.20 9.66
C SER A 180 0.80 -24.03 8.75
N TYR A 181 0.73 -22.80 9.29
CA TYR A 181 0.44 -21.61 8.49
C TYR A 181 1.57 -21.32 7.51
N LEU A 182 2.82 -21.29 7.97
CA LEU A 182 3.98 -21.05 7.11
C LEU A 182 4.11 -22.13 6.02
N LYS A 183 3.93 -23.42 6.35
CA LYS A 183 3.94 -24.48 5.33
C LYS A 183 2.85 -24.30 4.27
N ARG A 184 1.61 -23.97 4.66
CA ARG A 184 0.50 -23.84 3.72
C ARG A 184 0.68 -22.67 2.75
N PHE A 185 1.20 -21.53 3.21
CA PHE A 185 1.43 -20.35 2.38
C PHE A 185 2.53 -20.53 1.32
N PHE A 186 3.55 -21.36 1.57
CA PHE A 186 4.66 -21.56 0.62
C PHE A 186 4.60 -22.87 -0.18
N TYR A 187 3.81 -23.87 0.25
CA TYR A 187 3.71 -25.16 -0.46
C TYR A 187 2.52 -25.23 -1.43
N ASP A 188 1.40 -24.53 -1.19
CA ASP A 188 0.22 -24.61 -2.09
C ASP A 188 0.46 -23.96 -3.47
N GLN A 189 1.56 -23.22 -3.65
CA GLN A 189 1.96 -22.71 -4.96
C GLN A 189 2.89 -23.65 -5.74
N LYS A 190 3.38 -24.76 -5.17
CA LYS A 190 4.37 -25.65 -5.83
C LYS A 190 3.93 -26.31 -7.15
N GLY A 191 2.67 -26.20 -7.56
CA GLY A 191 2.13 -26.87 -8.74
C GLY A 191 2.41 -26.22 -10.11
N GLY A 192 3.06 -25.05 -10.19
CA GLY A 192 2.96 -24.22 -11.41
C GLY A 192 4.23 -23.62 -12.02
N TYR A 193 5.46 -23.95 -11.60
CA TYR A 193 6.62 -23.09 -11.95
C TYR A 193 7.76 -23.84 -12.65
N LYS A 194 8.08 -23.41 -13.88
CA LYS A 194 9.18 -23.94 -14.71
C LYS A 194 10.36 -22.98 -14.89
N ASP A 195 10.28 -21.72 -14.43
CA ASP A 195 11.29 -20.68 -14.72
C ASP A 195 12.23 -20.37 -13.53
N LEU A 196 13.53 -20.18 -13.84
CA LEU A 196 14.62 -19.91 -12.87
C LEU A 196 14.39 -18.69 -11.96
N LEU A 197 13.76 -17.61 -12.47
CA LEU A 197 13.49 -16.40 -11.69
C LEU A 197 12.42 -16.62 -10.59
N TYR A 198 11.49 -17.55 -10.83
CA TYR A 198 10.52 -17.97 -9.83
C TYR A 198 11.19 -18.81 -8.73
N TYR A 199 12.23 -19.57 -9.07
CA TYR A 199 13.00 -20.34 -8.08
C TYR A 199 13.72 -19.44 -7.07
N ASP A 200 14.36 -18.36 -7.51
CA ASP A 200 15.03 -17.43 -6.59
C ASP A 200 14.04 -16.66 -5.71
N SER A 201 12.86 -16.33 -6.25
CA SER A 201 11.76 -15.73 -5.50
C SER A 201 11.26 -16.68 -4.41
N ILE A 202 11.05 -17.95 -4.75
CA ILE A 202 10.66 -18.99 -3.80
C ILE A 202 11.77 -19.24 -2.78
N LYS A 203 13.04 -19.27 -3.19
CA LYS A 203 14.17 -19.42 -2.27
C LYS A 203 14.22 -18.28 -1.28
N LEU A 204 14.01 -17.03 -1.73
CA LEU A 204 13.93 -15.88 -0.84
C LEU A 204 12.74 -16.01 0.13
N LEU A 205 11.56 -16.33 -0.38
CA LEU A 205 10.37 -16.52 0.46
C LEU A 205 10.57 -17.67 1.47
N TYR A 206 11.24 -18.73 1.05
CA TYR A 206 11.63 -19.87 1.89
C TYR A 206 12.67 -19.48 2.94
N ASP A 207 13.70 -18.71 2.58
CA ASP A 207 14.71 -18.21 3.50
C ASP A 207 14.09 -17.24 4.52
N LEU A 208 13.13 -16.41 4.09
CA LEU A 208 12.35 -15.55 4.99
C LEU A 208 11.54 -16.40 5.98
N ALA A 209 10.83 -17.40 5.48
CA ALA A 209 10.09 -18.33 6.31
C ALA A 209 11.00 -19.10 7.28
N HIS A 210 12.17 -19.52 6.83
CA HIS A 210 13.15 -20.23 7.65
C HIS A 210 13.80 -19.34 8.69
N LYS A 211 14.20 -18.11 8.36
CA LYS A 211 14.72 -17.14 9.34
C LYS A 211 13.70 -16.89 10.45
N ILE A 212 12.43 -16.75 10.09
CA ILE A 212 11.31 -16.63 11.04
C ILE A 212 11.19 -17.89 11.93
N ILE A 213 11.40 -19.08 11.37
CA ILE A 213 11.34 -20.35 12.11
C ILE A 213 12.60 -20.59 12.95
N GLN A 214 13.81 -20.27 12.49
CA GLN A 214 15.06 -20.53 13.21
C GLN A 214 15.26 -19.57 14.38
N GLY A 215 14.83 -18.30 14.24
CA GLY A 215 14.76 -17.36 15.36
C GLY A 215 13.85 -17.82 16.51
N SER A 216 13.08 -18.91 16.33
CA SER A 216 12.25 -19.53 17.36
C SER A 216 12.94 -20.65 18.16
N ILE A 217 14.13 -21.10 17.76
CA ILE A 217 14.86 -22.21 18.40
C ILE A 217 15.91 -21.68 19.40
N HIS A 218 16.26 -20.40 19.33
CA HIS A 218 17.27 -19.76 20.19
C HIS A 218 16.73 -18.59 21.03
N GLY A 219 15.41 -18.51 21.21
CA GLY A 219 14.75 -17.53 22.08
C GLY A 219 13.64 -18.16 22.88
#